data_AF-A0AAJ3HJT8-F1
#
_entry.id   AF-A0AAJ3HJT8-F1
#
_cell.length_a   1.000
_cell.length_b   1.000
_cell.length_c   1.000
_cell.angle_alpha   90.00
_cell.angle_beta   90.00
_cell.angle_gamma   90.00
#
_symmetry.space_group_name_H-M   'P 1'
#
loop_
_entity.id
_entity.type
_entity.pdbx_description
1 polymer ?
#
loop_
_entity_poly.entity_id
_entity_poly.type
_entity_poly.pdbx_seq_one_letter_code
_entity_poly.pdbx_strand_id
1 'polypeptide(L)'
;MVEKIRKRVDHPKVRCGGTRSNGEPCKNYAIKGATVCSKHGGQLPNVKQKARERMQELVNPALTELQRILTKTDTSDADRLRAIQMLLDRTGNGVKSEVTLDVKPWEQIVQLEGIYRQPPPAVLEMLAEVVEPEPAESDTRGASDVAEAGFESEAEGPQPSRSHLRIVDGSRNPPQHQR
;
A
#
# COMPACT_ATOMS: atom_id res chain seq x y z
N MET A 1 -9.94 -14.08 -0.31
CA MET A 1 -8.56 -14.37 0.19
C MET A 1 -8.31 -13.77 1.57
N VAL A 2 -8.63 -12.48 1.75
CA VAL A 2 -8.48 -11.71 3.01
C VAL A 2 -9.07 -12.39 4.25
N GLU A 3 -10.27 -12.99 4.16
CA GLU A 3 -10.92 -13.62 5.32
C GLU A 3 -10.16 -14.85 5.87
N LYS A 4 -9.55 -15.65 4.99
CA LYS A 4 -8.67 -16.77 5.39
C LYS A 4 -7.41 -16.25 6.09
N ILE A 5 -6.93 -15.07 5.71
CA ILE A 5 -5.77 -14.44 6.32
C ILE A 5 -6.15 -13.88 7.69
N ARG A 6 -7.26 -13.14 7.79
CA ARG A 6 -7.83 -12.64 9.06
C ARG A 6 -7.94 -13.74 10.12
N LYS A 7 -8.58 -14.87 9.77
CA LYS A 7 -8.70 -16.04 10.66
C LYS A 7 -7.35 -16.54 11.20
N ARG A 8 -6.26 -16.42 10.43
CA ARG A 8 -4.89 -16.85 10.81
C ARG A 8 -4.12 -15.83 11.65
N VAL A 9 -4.57 -14.58 11.70
CA VAL A 9 -3.94 -13.52 12.52
C VAL A 9 -4.50 -13.51 13.93
N ASP A 10 -5.79 -13.78 14.05
CA ASP A 10 -6.47 -13.96 15.34
C ASP A 10 -6.03 -15.28 15.97
N HIS A 11 -4.96 -15.18 16.75
CA HIS A 11 -4.14 -16.25 17.31
C HIS A 11 -4.87 -17.45 17.98
N PRO A 12 -6.07 -17.35 18.59
CA PRO A 12 -6.61 -18.48 19.36
C PRO A 12 -7.45 -19.50 18.56
N LYS A 13 -7.66 -19.36 17.24
CA LYS A 13 -8.63 -20.23 16.52
C LYS A 13 -8.06 -21.11 15.41
N VAL A 14 -6.87 -20.84 14.87
CA VAL A 14 -6.33 -21.66 13.77
C VAL A 14 -5.43 -22.77 14.30
N ARG A 15 -5.89 -24.01 14.12
CA ARG A 15 -5.11 -25.22 14.37
C ARG A 15 -4.02 -25.38 13.33
N CYS A 16 -2.90 -25.94 13.75
CA CYS A 16 -1.82 -26.33 12.85
C CYS A 16 -2.32 -27.39 11.86
N GLY A 17 -2.10 -27.17 10.57
CA GLY A 17 -2.47 -28.14 9.51
C GLY A 17 -1.53 -29.37 9.40
N GLY A 18 -0.66 -29.59 10.39
CA GLY A 18 0.29 -30.71 10.39
C GLY A 18 -0.31 -31.93 11.09
N THR A 19 0.19 -33.11 10.77
CA THR A 19 -0.12 -34.36 11.46
C THR A 19 1.01 -34.74 12.40
N ARG A 20 0.67 -35.41 13.50
CA ARG A 20 1.62 -36.00 14.43
C ARG A 20 2.15 -37.33 13.88
N SER A 21 3.23 -37.83 14.46
CA SER A 21 3.80 -39.14 14.10
C SER A 21 2.85 -40.32 14.32
N ASN A 22 1.88 -40.17 15.22
CA ASN A 22 0.81 -41.16 15.47
C ASN A 22 -0.37 -41.06 14.47
N GLY A 23 -0.28 -40.21 13.44
CA GLY A 23 -1.32 -40.01 12.43
C GLY A 23 -2.43 -39.03 12.83
N GLU A 24 -2.49 -38.60 14.10
CA GLU A 24 -3.52 -37.66 14.56
C GLU A 24 -3.22 -36.21 14.10
N PRO A 25 -4.26 -35.37 13.89
CA PRO A 25 -4.06 -33.96 13.57
C PRO A 25 -3.39 -33.21 14.73
N CYS A 26 -2.57 -32.22 14.39
CA CYS A 26 -1.90 -31.41 15.39
C CYS A 26 -2.88 -30.55 16.20
N LYS A 27 -2.92 -30.77 17.52
CA LYS A 27 -3.75 -29.98 18.44
C LYS A 27 -3.19 -28.58 18.73
N ASN A 28 -1.94 -28.30 18.36
CA ASN A 28 -1.29 -27.00 18.61
C ASN A 28 -1.83 -25.91 17.67
N TYR A 29 -1.72 -24.66 18.11
CA TYR A 29 -2.07 -23.49 17.32
C TYR A 29 -0.98 -23.12 16.32
N ALA A 30 -1.38 -22.63 15.15
CA ALA A 30 -0.45 -22.05 14.18
C ALA A 30 0.16 -20.77 14.74
N ILE A 31 1.39 -20.45 14.33
CA ILE A 31 1.95 -19.12 14.62
C ILE A 31 1.15 -18.05 13.87
N LYS A 32 1.15 -16.82 14.38
CA LYS A 32 0.40 -15.70 13.77
C LYS A 32 0.76 -15.56 12.29
N GLY A 33 -0.26 -15.65 11.41
CA GLY A 33 -0.09 -15.48 9.97
C GLY A 33 0.44 -16.71 9.21
N ALA A 34 0.79 -17.79 9.90
CA ALA A 34 1.18 -19.06 9.28
C ALA A 34 0.05 -20.10 9.31
N THR A 35 0.33 -21.26 8.72
CA THR A 35 -0.57 -22.43 8.68
C THR A 35 -0.15 -23.54 9.64
N VAL A 36 1.06 -23.46 10.20
CA VAL A 36 1.66 -24.49 11.04
C VAL A 36 2.16 -23.91 12.37
N CYS A 37 2.18 -24.76 13.39
CA CYS A 37 2.73 -24.41 14.71
C CYS A 37 4.25 -24.37 14.70
N SER A 38 4.82 -23.83 15.76
CA SER A 38 6.27 -23.83 16.02
C SER A 38 6.91 -25.21 15.85
N LYS A 39 6.26 -26.28 16.34
CA LYS A 39 6.77 -27.67 16.26
C LYS A 39 6.71 -28.29 14.87
N HIS A 40 5.79 -27.85 14.01
CA HIS A 40 5.63 -28.34 12.63
C HIS A 40 6.24 -27.37 11.59
N GLY A 41 7.32 -26.68 11.96
CA GLY A 41 8.08 -25.84 11.04
C GLY A 41 7.60 -24.39 10.95
N GLY A 42 6.72 -23.93 11.85
CA GLY A 42 6.33 -22.52 11.91
C GLY A 42 7.50 -21.57 12.13
N GLN A 43 8.57 -22.05 12.77
CA GLN A 43 9.75 -21.23 13.03
C GLN A 43 10.72 -21.10 11.84
N LEU A 44 10.51 -21.86 10.76
CA LEU A 44 11.38 -21.82 9.59
C LEU A 44 11.36 -20.43 8.94
N PRO A 45 12.50 -19.95 8.41
CA PRO A 45 12.62 -18.59 7.88
C PRO A 45 11.60 -18.31 6.77
N ASN A 46 11.44 -19.27 5.84
CA ASN A 46 10.51 -19.16 4.72
C ASN A 46 9.04 -19.08 5.19
N VAL A 47 8.70 -19.75 6.29
CA VAL A 47 7.34 -19.75 6.85
C VAL A 47 7.07 -18.44 7.58
N LYS A 48 8.06 -17.94 8.35
CA LYS A 48 7.98 -16.62 9.01
C LYS A 48 7.86 -15.49 7.99
N GLN A 49 8.65 -15.54 6.93
CA GLN A 49 8.61 -14.53 5.86
C GLN A 49 7.22 -14.48 5.21
N LYS A 50 6.70 -15.64 4.77
CA LYS A 50 5.34 -15.72 4.21
C LYS A 50 4.25 -15.32 5.21
N ALA A 51 4.43 -15.61 6.49
CA ALA A 51 3.50 -15.16 7.52
C ALA A 51 3.52 -13.63 7.66
N ARG A 52 4.68 -13.01 7.53
CA ARG A 52 4.87 -11.56 7.56
C ARG A 52 4.26 -10.87 6.34
N GLU A 53 4.47 -11.43 5.15
CA GLU A 53 3.85 -10.95 3.89
C GLU A 53 2.33 -10.93 4.02
N ARG A 54 1.73 -12.02 4.53
CA ARG A 54 0.27 -12.07 4.78
C ARG A 54 -0.22 -11.05 5.80
N MET A 55 0.59 -10.71 6.80
CA MET A 55 0.25 -9.64 7.76
C MET A 55 0.28 -8.26 7.09
N GLN A 56 1.23 -8.06 6.17
CA GLN A 56 1.34 -6.81 5.41
C GLN A 56 0.16 -6.64 4.44
N GLU A 57 -0.30 -7.71 3.80
CA GLU A 57 -1.51 -7.71 2.97
C GLU A 57 -2.77 -7.27 3.76
N LEU A 58 -2.78 -7.45 5.08
CA LEU A 58 -3.90 -7.03 5.93
C LEU A 58 -3.87 -5.56 6.34
N VAL A 59 -2.79 -4.82 6.05
CA VAL A 59 -2.68 -3.42 6.44
C VAL A 59 -3.77 -2.59 5.77
N ASN A 60 -3.92 -2.71 4.44
CA ASN A 60 -4.93 -1.95 3.69
C ASN A 60 -6.37 -2.24 4.16
N PRO A 61 -6.84 -3.50 4.26
CA PRO A 61 -8.18 -3.76 4.77
C PRO A 61 -8.35 -3.34 6.24
N ALA A 62 -7.29 -3.36 7.07
CA ALA A 62 -7.37 -2.84 8.42
C ALA A 62 -7.57 -1.30 8.44
N LEU A 63 -6.95 -0.57 7.52
CA LEU A 63 -7.18 0.87 7.37
C LEU A 63 -8.62 1.18 6.94
N THR A 64 -9.21 0.38 6.05
CA THR A 64 -10.62 0.53 5.67
C THR A 64 -11.56 0.32 6.87
N GLU A 65 -11.29 -0.68 7.71
CA GLU A 65 -12.06 -0.89 8.95
C GLU A 65 -11.89 0.26 9.94
N LEU A 66 -10.68 0.79 10.07
CA LEU A 66 -10.40 1.94 10.92
C LEU A 66 -11.20 3.16 10.46
N GLN A 67 -11.20 3.44 9.15
CA GLN A 67 -12.03 4.51 8.57
C GLN A 67 -13.52 4.28 8.87
N ARG A 68 -14.00 3.04 8.76
CA ARG A 68 -15.39 2.69 9.09
C ARG A 68 -15.73 2.96 10.56
N ILE A 69 -14.81 2.69 11.49
CA ILE A 69 -14.99 3.01 12.93
C ILE A 69 -15.07 4.53 13.14
N LEU A 70 -14.32 5.32 12.37
CA LEU A 70 -14.32 6.77 12.49
C LEU A 70 -15.61 7.42 11.97
N THR A 71 -16.15 6.94 10.84
CA THR A 71 -17.32 7.55 10.18
C THR A 71 -18.66 7.09 10.75
N LYS A 72 -18.72 5.89 11.31
CA LYS A 72 -19.94 5.36 11.92
C LYS A 72 -20.33 6.16 13.16
N THR A 73 -21.61 6.45 13.36
CA THR A 73 -22.12 7.20 14.52
C THR A 73 -22.51 6.32 15.71
N ASP A 74 -22.68 5.02 15.51
CA ASP A 74 -23.16 4.03 16.49
C ASP A 74 -22.05 3.39 17.36
N THR A 75 -20.81 3.79 17.16
CA THR A 75 -19.66 3.18 17.83
C THR A 75 -19.42 3.82 19.20
N SER A 76 -18.93 3.02 20.17
CA SER A 76 -18.62 3.55 21.50
C SER A 76 -17.64 4.72 21.42
N ASP A 77 -17.89 5.77 22.18
CA ASP A 77 -17.02 6.96 22.16
C ASP A 77 -15.58 6.62 22.54
N ALA A 78 -15.39 5.64 23.44
CA ALA A 78 -14.07 5.14 23.81
C ALA A 78 -13.32 4.52 22.62
N ASP A 79 -13.97 3.68 21.82
CA ASP A 79 -13.33 3.06 20.65
C ASP A 79 -13.06 4.07 19.54
N ARG A 80 -13.97 5.05 19.36
CA ARG A 80 -13.80 6.14 18.41
C ARG A 80 -12.57 7.00 18.76
N LEU A 81 -12.43 7.40 20.03
CA LEU A 81 -11.28 8.19 20.50
C LEU A 81 -9.96 7.45 20.29
N ARG A 82 -9.92 6.14 20.55
CA ARG A 82 -8.73 5.31 20.29
C ARG A 82 -8.40 5.23 18.81
N ALA A 83 -9.42 5.07 17.94
CA ALA A 83 -9.22 5.08 16.50
C ALA A 83 -8.68 6.42 15.99
N ILE A 84 -9.18 7.55 16.53
CA ILE A 84 -8.68 8.89 16.20
C ILE A 84 -7.21 9.02 16.60
N GLN A 85 -6.86 8.60 17.82
CA GLN A 85 -5.47 8.66 18.28
C GLN A 85 -4.52 7.83 17.40
N MET A 86 -4.92 6.61 17.02
CA MET A 86 -4.14 5.77 16.11
C MET A 86 -3.90 6.42 14.74
N LEU A 87 -4.86 7.19 14.24
CA LEU A 87 -4.72 7.92 12.98
C LEU A 87 -3.76 9.11 13.12
N LEU A 88 -3.89 9.87 14.22
CA LEU A 88 -3.01 11.02 14.50
C LEU A 88 -1.56 10.59 14.68
N ASP A 89 -1.32 9.51 15.44
CA ASP A 89 0.02 8.95 15.63
C ASP A 89 0.65 8.50 14.31
N ARG A 90 -0.16 8.02 13.36
CA ARG A 90 0.31 7.59 12.03
C ARG A 90 0.57 8.75 11.07
N THR A 91 -0.19 9.83 11.18
CA THR A 91 -0.04 11.02 10.33
C THR A 91 1.05 11.96 10.83
N GLY A 92 1.70 11.64 11.95
CA GLY A 92 2.73 12.48 12.55
C GLY A 92 2.17 13.66 13.34
N ASN A 93 0.88 13.65 13.68
CA ASN A 93 0.21 14.66 14.52
C ASN A 93 -0.01 14.15 15.96
N GLY A 94 0.81 13.18 16.39
CA GLY A 94 0.76 12.63 17.74
C GLY A 94 1.32 13.61 18.78
N VAL A 95 1.15 13.29 20.06
CA VAL A 95 1.50 14.17 21.22
C VAL A 95 2.97 14.66 21.22
N LYS A 96 3.87 14.03 20.47
CA LYS A 96 5.30 14.37 20.39
C LYS A 96 5.73 15.00 19.06
N SER A 97 4.80 15.47 18.22
CA SER A 97 5.15 16.10 16.96
C SER A 97 5.65 17.53 17.19
N GLU A 98 6.94 17.69 17.43
CA GLU A 98 7.60 19.00 17.40
C GLU A 98 8.03 19.28 15.96
N VAL A 99 7.39 20.26 15.31
CA VAL A 99 7.75 20.73 13.97
C VAL A 99 8.67 21.92 14.14
N THR A 100 9.99 21.67 14.14
CA THR A 100 10.99 22.74 14.13
C THR A 100 11.17 23.23 12.70
N LEU A 101 10.67 24.44 12.42
CA LEU A 101 10.92 25.13 11.16
C LEU A 101 12.20 25.95 11.29
N ASP A 102 13.34 25.35 10.96
CA ASP A 102 14.59 26.10 10.79
C ASP A 102 14.60 26.73 9.40
N VAL A 103 13.88 27.86 9.27
CA VAL A 103 13.87 28.62 8.03
C VAL A 103 15.17 29.40 7.95
N LYS A 104 15.99 29.06 6.97
CA LYS A 104 17.28 29.73 6.79
C LYS A 104 17.05 31.20 6.44
N PRO A 105 17.90 32.14 6.88
CA PRO A 105 17.63 33.58 6.72
C PRO A 105 17.35 34.03 5.28
N TRP A 106 17.98 33.40 4.28
CA TRP A 106 17.72 33.71 2.87
C TRP A 106 16.38 33.18 2.36
N GLU A 107 15.86 32.11 2.95
CA GLU A 107 14.56 31.52 2.60
C GLU A 107 13.41 32.38 3.14
N GLN A 108 13.62 33.05 4.29
CA GLN A 108 12.73 34.11 4.76
C GLN A 108 12.67 35.26 3.76
N ILE A 109 13.82 35.70 3.24
CA ILE A 109 13.88 36.80 2.27
C ILE A 109 13.12 36.43 1.00
N VAL A 110 13.34 35.23 0.44
CA VAL A 110 12.67 34.80 -0.80
C VAL A 110 11.15 34.60 -0.64
N GLN A 111 10.68 34.15 0.53
CA GLN A 111 9.26 33.89 0.77
C GLN A 111 8.46 35.13 1.20
N LEU A 112 9.04 36.04 2.00
CA LEU A 112 8.37 37.25 2.48
C LEU A 112 8.49 38.42 1.50
N GLU A 113 9.65 38.58 0.89
CA GLU A 113 9.91 39.59 -0.14
C GLU A 113 10.06 38.82 -1.45
N GLY A 114 8.98 38.65 -2.21
CA GLY A 114 9.07 38.09 -3.54
C GLY A 114 10.03 38.94 -4.39
N ILE A 115 11.31 38.56 -4.43
CA ILE A 115 12.33 39.17 -5.30
C ILE A 115 12.07 38.64 -6.71
N TYR A 116 10.95 39.07 -7.28
CA TYR A 116 10.70 38.96 -8.70
C TYR A 116 11.48 40.08 -9.36
N ARG A 117 12.43 39.72 -10.23
CA ARG A 117 12.93 40.67 -11.21
C ARG A 117 11.72 41.07 -12.06
N GLN A 118 11.18 42.27 -11.85
CA GLN A 118 10.14 42.77 -12.74
C GLN A 118 10.72 42.75 -14.17
N PRO A 119 10.08 42.06 -15.11
CA PRO A 119 10.52 42.13 -16.49
C PRO A 119 10.42 43.59 -16.95
N PRO A 120 11.38 44.08 -17.76
CA PRO A 120 11.28 45.42 -18.31
C PRO A 120 9.95 45.56 -19.07
N PRO A 121 9.34 46.76 -19.09
CA PRO A 121 7.97 46.96 -19.58
C PRO A 121 7.73 46.44 -21.00
N ALA A 122 8.76 46.44 -21.85
CA ALA A 122 8.72 45.88 -23.20
C ALA A 122 8.37 44.37 -23.25
N VAL A 123 8.76 43.60 -22.23
CA VAL A 123 8.45 42.17 -22.15
C VAL A 123 7.04 41.93 -21.60
N LEU A 124 6.53 42.87 -20.79
CA LEU A 124 5.15 42.84 -20.29
C LEU A 124 4.13 43.06 -21.42
N GLU A 125 4.42 43.97 -22.35
CA GLU A 125 3.58 44.18 -23.55
C GLU A 125 3.58 42.97 -24.49
N MET A 126 4.69 42.22 -24.57
CA MET A 126 4.76 41.00 -25.37
C MET A 126 4.08 39.79 -24.71
N LEU A 127 3.96 39.77 -23.38
CA LEU A 127 3.33 38.67 -22.63
C LEU A 127 1.87 38.95 -22.29
N ALA A 128 1.39 40.18 -22.47
CA ALA A 128 0.00 40.57 -22.35
C ALA A 128 -0.81 40.15 -23.59
N GLU A 129 -0.65 38.89 -24.02
CA GLU A 129 -1.70 38.27 -24.81
C GLU A 129 -2.79 37.86 -23.82
N VAL A 130 -3.85 38.67 -23.80
CA VAL A 130 -5.05 38.40 -23.00
C VAL A 130 -5.68 37.12 -23.56
N VAL A 131 -5.32 35.98 -22.98
CA VAL A 131 -6.13 34.78 -23.13
C VAL A 131 -7.41 35.06 -22.35
N GLU A 132 -8.46 35.46 -23.08
CA GLU A 132 -9.80 35.49 -22.52
C GLU A 132 -10.08 34.10 -21.93
N PRO A 133 -10.53 34.00 -20.66
CA PRO A 133 -10.88 32.71 -20.13
C PRO A 133 -12.08 32.21 -20.94
N GLU A 134 -11.82 31.22 -21.80
CA GLU A 134 -12.86 30.38 -22.39
C GLU A 134 -13.86 30.04 -21.27
N PRO A 135 -15.17 30.29 -21.47
CA PRO A 135 -16.14 30.06 -20.42
C PRO A 135 -16.01 28.61 -19.98
N ALA A 136 -15.76 28.41 -18.69
CA ALA A 136 -15.68 27.07 -18.12
C ALA A 136 -16.96 26.33 -18.50
N GLU A 137 -16.85 25.41 -19.45
CA GLU A 137 -17.93 24.49 -19.76
C GLU A 137 -18.24 23.78 -18.45
N SER A 138 -19.41 24.07 -17.89
CA SER A 138 -19.90 23.38 -16.72
C SER A 138 -20.08 21.94 -17.15
N ASP A 139 -19.11 21.10 -16.84
CA ASP A 139 -19.14 19.67 -17.09
C ASP A 139 -20.17 19.06 -16.12
N THR A 140 -21.46 19.27 -16.43
CA THR A 140 -22.56 18.54 -15.83
C THR A 140 -22.63 17.17 -16.48
N ARG A 141 -21.53 16.41 -16.42
CA ARG A 141 -21.63 14.97 -16.59
C ARG A 141 -22.30 14.44 -15.35
N GLY A 142 -23.60 14.25 -15.48
CA GLY A 142 -24.37 13.45 -14.55
C GLY A 142 -23.65 12.13 -14.31
N ALA A 143 -23.74 11.63 -13.09
CA ALA A 143 -23.11 10.39 -12.62
C ALA A 143 -23.62 9.11 -13.32
N SER A 144 -24.13 9.18 -14.55
CA SER A 144 -24.71 8.07 -15.31
C SER A 144 -23.88 7.59 -16.50
N ASP A 145 -22.89 8.34 -16.99
CA ASP A 145 -22.24 8.02 -18.29
C ASP A 145 -20.81 7.46 -18.15
N VAL A 146 -20.52 6.72 -17.08
CA VAL A 146 -19.28 5.92 -16.94
C VAL A 146 -19.41 4.49 -17.49
N ALA A 147 -20.47 4.20 -18.24
CA ALA A 147 -20.57 2.97 -19.01
C ALA A 147 -20.01 3.20 -20.43
N GLU A 148 -18.91 2.51 -20.71
CA GLU A 148 -18.29 2.34 -22.04
C GLU A 148 -17.36 3.45 -22.53
N ALA A 149 -16.18 3.54 -21.91
CA ALA A 149 -14.99 4.05 -22.59
C ALA A 149 -13.94 2.93 -22.63
N GLY A 150 -13.67 2.44 -23.85
CA GLY A 150 -12.66 1.42 -24.14
C GLY A 150 -11.27 1.90 -23.72
N PHE A 151 -10.53 1.00 -23.09
CA PHE A 151 -9.14 1.21 -22.72
C PHE A 151 -8.30 1.13 -23.99
N GLU A 152 -7.88 2.27 -24.53
CA GLU A 152 -6.91 2.32 -25.63
C GLU A 152 -5.58 1.75 -25.10
N SER A 153 -5.09 0.71 -25.79
CA SER A 153 -3.92 -0.05 -25.41
C SER A 153 -2.65 0.77 -25.66
N GLU A 154 -1.88 1.08 -24.61
CA GLU A 154 -0.49 1.53 -24.74
C GLU A 154 0.33 0.59 -25.63
N ALA A 155 1.11 1.22 -26.51
CA ALA A 155 1.86 0.63 -27.59
C ALA A 155 2.84 -0.47 -27.14
N GLU A 156 2.78 -1.57 -27.88
CA GLU A 156 3.60 -2.76 -27.75
C GLU A 156 5.04 -2.44 -28.18
N GLY A 157 5.97 -2.38 -27.21
CA GLY A 157 7.40 -2.39 -27.50
C GLY A 157 7.82 -3.67 -28.25
N PRO A 158 8.95 -3.68 -28.97
CA PRO A 158 9.38 -4.83 -29.75
C PRO A 158 9.56 -6.06 -28.86
N GLN A 159 8.65 -7.02 -29.01
CA GLN A 159 8.67 -8.30 -28.30
C GLN A 159 9.96 -9.06 -28.68
N PRO A 160 10.74 -9.57 -27.72
CA PRO A 160 11.92 -10.38 -28.05
C PRO A 160 11.46 -11.66 -28.76
N SER A 161 11.89 -11.84 -30.02
CA SER A 161 11.55 -13.04 -30.77
C SER A 161 12.08 -14.29 -30.03
N ARG A 162 11.19 -15.27 -29.81
CA ARG A 162 11.48 -16.50 -29.04
C ARG A 162 12.55 -17.42 -29.68
N SER A 163 13.12 -17.02 -30.81
CA SER A 163 14.06 -17.81 -31.60
C SER A 163 15.41 -18.06 -30.91
N HIS A 164 15.77 -17.26 -29.90
CA HIS A 164 17.07 -17.34 -29.20
C HIS A 164 16.97 -17.84 -27.75
N LEU A 165 15.79 -18.24 -27.29
CA LEU A 165 15.66 -18.87 -25.98
C LEU A 165 16.02 -20.36 -26.10
N ARG A 166 17.22 -20.74 -25.66
CA ARG A 166 17.56 -22.14 -25.41
C ARG A 166 16.72 -22.62 -24.23
N ILE A 167 15.66 -23.37 -24.52
CA ILE A 167 14.90 -24.12 -23.53
C ILE A 167 15.82 -25.24 -23.05
N VAL A 168 16.30 -25.11 -21.81
CA VAL A 168 17.00 -26.19 -21.12
C VAL A 168 15.95 -27.01 -20.41
N ASP A 169 15.61 -28.17 -20.97
CA ASP A 169 14.74 -29.12 -20.29
C ASP A 169 15.44 -29.63 -19.03
N GLY A 170 14.95 -29.19 -17.86
CA GLY A 170 15.43 -29.67 -16.58
C GLY A 170 15.12 -31.15 -16.43
N SER A 171 16.15 -31.99 -16.36
CA SER A 171 15.96 -33.41 -16.01
C SER A 171 15.44 -33.50 -14.56
N ARG A 172 14.58 -34.49 -14.27
CA ARG A 172 14.04 -34.74 -12.92
C ARG A 172 15.09 -35.13 -11.89
N ASN A 173 16.34 -35.33 -12.30
CA ASN A 173 17.40 -35.79 -11.41
C ASN A 173 18.47 -34.69 -11.29
N PRO A 174 18.57 -33.99 -10.14
CA PRO A 174 19.58 -32.96 -9.94
C PRO A 174 20.98 -33.58 -10.00
N PRO A 175 22.00 -32.86 -10.52
CA PRO A 175 23.35 -33.37 -10.62
C PRO A 175 23.87 -33.75 -9.23
N GLN A 176 24.31 -35.00 -9.07
CA GLN A 176 24.89 -35.47 -7.82
C GLN A 176 26.29 -34.87 -7.67
N HIS A 177 26.51 -34.13 -6.58
CA HIS A 177 27.85 -33.70 -6.20
C HIS A 177 28.71 -34.94 -5.97
N GLN A 178 29.77 -35.10 -6.77
CA GLN A 178 30.82 -36.07 -6.48
C GLN A 178 31.57 -35.60 -5.22
N ARG A 179 31.78 -36.53 -4.29
CA ARG A 179 32.52 -36.33 -3.04
C ARG A 179 34.00 -36.05 -3.30
#